data_AF-A0A1G3UB93-F1
#
_entry.id   AF-A0A1G3UB93-F1
#
_cell.length_a   1.000
_cell.length_b   1.000
_cell.length_c   1.000
_cell.angle_alpha   90.00
_cell.angle_beta   90.00
_cell.angle_gamma   90.00
#
_symmetry.space_group_name_H-M   'P 1'
#
loop_
_entity.id
_entity.type
_entity.pdbx_description
1 polymer ?
#
loop_
_entity_poly.entity_id
_entity_poly.type
_entity_poly.pdbx_seq_one_letter_code
_entity_poly.pdbx_strand_id
1 'polypeptide(L)'
;MIAGMNEQDFIAYFIFGLILNFVFSIFFGIYLSKNIGIQEMIKSKGDKEQSLLVSLSLFIPFAKMIVTLYRVAVLQIFFLNKGYTHKEFWIYMTTNQVNNLD
;
A
#
# COMPACT_ATOMS: atom_id res chain seq x y z
N MET A 1 -0.65 4.45 -26.65
CA MET A 1 0.56 5.32 -26.65
C MET A 1 0.18 6.65 -26.04
N ILE A 2 0.81 7.05 -24.94
CA ILE A 2 0.66 8.39 -24.36
C ILE A 2 2.01 9.08 -24.59
N ALA A 3 2.01 10.24 -25.26
CA ALA A 3 3.22 11.03 -25.56
C ALA A 3 4.38 10.29 -26.27
N GLY A 4 4.09 9.34 -27.16
CA GLY A 4 5.11 8.66 -27.96
C GLY A 4 5.90 7.56 -27.26
N MET A 5 5.69 7.34 -25.95
CA MET A 5 6.22 6.20 -25.20
C MET A 5 5.17 5.07 -25.11
N ASN A 6 5.67 3.83 -25.01
CA ASN A 6 4.83 2.70 -24.66
C ASN A 6 4.25 2.94 -23.25
N GLU A 7 2.95 2.68 -23.05
CA GLU A 7 2.26 2.95 -21.78
C GLU A 7 2.90 2.21 -20.62
N GLN A 8 3.43 1.01 -20.89
CA GLN A 8 4.18 0.21 -19.95
C GLN A 8 5.48 0.88 -19.48
N ASP A 9 6.24 1.50 -20.40
CA ASP A 9 7.48 2.18 -20.06
C ASP A 9 7.20 3.43 -19.22
N PHE A 10 6.15 4.19 -19.58
CA PHE A 10 5.71 5.34 -18.80
C PHE A 10 5.35 4.97 -17.36
N ILE A 11 4.57 3.89 -17.19
CA ILE A 11 4.20 3.37 -15.86
C ILE A 11 5.46 2.88 -15.11
N ALA A 12 6.41 2.24 -15.78
CA ALA A 12 7.65 1.78 -15.16
C ALA A 12 8.49 2.95 -14.61
N TYR A 13 8.66 4.03 -15.38
CA TYR A 13 9.36 5.23 -14.88
C TYR A 13 8.63 5.90 -13.73
N PHE A 14 7.29 5.94 -13.76
CA PHE A 14 6.49 6.49 -12.67
C PHE A 14 6.64 5.67 -11.37
N ILE A 15 6.55 4.34 -11.46
CA ILE A 15 6.77 3.44 -10.33
C ILE A 15 8.21 3.57 -9.80
N PHE A 16 9.19 3.64 -10.70
CA PHE A 16 10.58 3.84 -10.33
C PHE A 16 10.78 5.16 -9.57
N GLY A 17 10.19 6.26 -10.06
CA GLY A 17 10.21 7.56 -9.39
C GLY A 17 9.59 7.52 -7.99
N LEU A 18 8.47 6.81 -7.83
CA LEU A 18 7.83 6.61 -6.52
C LEU A 18 8.71 5.81 -5.56
N ILE A 19 9.30 4.69 -6.02
CA ILE A 19 10.20 3.88 -5.21
C ILE A 19 11.43 4.69 -4.80
N LEU A 20 12.03 5.43 -5.73
CA LEU A 20 13.21 6.25 -5.47
C LEU A 20 12.90 7.38 -4.47
N ASN A 21 11.73 8.02 -4.58
CA ASN A 21 11.26 9.01 -3.61
C ASN A 21 11.13 8.41 -2.21
N PHE A 22 10.56 7.21 -2.09
CA PHE A 22 10.42 6.50 -0.83
C PHE A 22 11.77 6.15 -0.21
N VAL A 23 12.72 5.68 -1.03
CA VAL A 23 14.10 5.38 -0.61
C VAL A 23 14.79 6.64 -0.09
N PHE A 24 14.69 7.77 -0.79
CA PHE A 24 15.24 9.04 -0.31
C PHE A 24 14.57 9.52 0.98
N SER A 25 13.25 9.36 1.10
CA SER A 25 12.52 9.70 2.32
C SER A 25 13.01 8.89 3.53
N ILE A 26 13.22 7.58 3.36
CA ILE A 26 13.79 6.72 4.41
C ILE A 26 15.21 7.14 4.75
N PHE A 27 16.08 7.35 3.75
CA PHE A 27 17.46 7.78 4.00
C PHE A 27 17.51 9.11 4.75
N PHE A 28 16.66 10.06 4.37
CA PHE A 28 16.53 11.33 5.05
C PHE A 28 16.02 11.16 6.49
N GLY A 29 15.03 10.29 6.71
CA GLY A 29 14.54 9.96 8.05
C GLY A 29 15.63 9.34 8.94
N ILE A 30 16.42 8.40 8.41
CA ILE A 30 17.56 7.80 9.12
C ILE A 30 18.63 8.86 9.40
N TYR A 31 18.94 9.72 8.43
CA TYR A 31 19.90 10.81 8.60
C TYR A 31 19.46 11.77 9.73
N LEU A 32 18.21 12.23 9.73
CA LEU A 32 17.68 13.08 10.80
C LEU A 32 17.67 12.35 12.15
N SER A 33 17.22 11.10 12.16
CA SER A 33 17.19 10.26 13.37
C SER A 33 18.58 10.07 13.98
N LYS A 34 19.64 10.02 13.17
CA LYS A 34 21.02 9.83 13.65
C LYS A 34 21.64 11.14 14.16
N ASN A 35 21.28 12.29 13.57
CA ASN A 35 21.87 13.59 13.92
C ASN A 35 21.12 14.32 15.05
N ILE A 36 19.80 14.15 15.14
CA ILE A 36 18.94 14.81 16.14
C ILE A 36 18.50 13.82 17.22
N GLY A 37 18.35 12.53 16.89
CA GLY A 37 17.77 11.54 17.80
C GLY A 37 16.25 11.58 17.79
N ILE A 38 15.62 10.39 17.75
CA ILE A 38 14.15 10.24 17.65
C ILE A 38 13.41 10.99 18.76
N GLN A 39 13.96 11.02 19.97
CA GLN A 39 13.34 11.67 21.12
C GLN A 39 13.32 13.21 20.98
N GLU A 40 14.40 13.81 20.48
CA GLU A 40 14.44 15.25 20.20
C GLU A 40 13.66 15.61 18.94
N MET A 41 13.54 14.72 17.95
CA MET A 41 12.63 14.92 16.81
C MET A 41 11.16 14.94 17.25
N ILE A 42 10.78 14.14 18.25
CA ILE A 42 9.42 14.11 18.80
C ILE A 42 9.17 15.33 19.70
N LYS A 43 10.16 15.74 20.51
CA LYS A 43 10.06 16.93 21.38
C LYS A 43 10.14 18.27 20.62
N SER A 44 10.94 18.35 19.56
CA SER A 44 11.06 19.55 18.72
C SER A 44 10.06 19.57 17.56
N LYS A 45 9.24 18.52 17.43
CA LYS A 45 8.07 18.52 16.55
C LYS A 45 7.17 19.64 17.04
N GLY A 46 7.28 20.80 16.41
CA GLY A 46 6.47 21.96 16.74
C GLY A 46 4.99 21.59 16.73
N ASP A 47 4.20 22.34 17.51
CA ASP A 47 2.77 22.20 17.77
C ASP A 47 1.89 22.33 16.50
N LYS A 48 2.18 21.54 15.47
CA LYS A 48 1.25 21.28 14.39
C LYS A 48 0.26 20.28 14.93
N GLU A 49 -0.85 20.80 15.45
CA GLU A 49 -2.04 20.01 15.71
C GLU A 49 -2.39 19.26 14.43
N GLN A 50 -2.09 17.98 14.42
CA GLN A 50 -2.46 17.09 13.34
C GLN A 50 -3.97 16.94 13.45
N SER A 51 -4.71 17.75 12.70
CA SER A 51 -6.17 17.75 12.72
C SER A 51 -6.65 16.31 12.61
N LEU A 52 -7.57 15.91 13.50
CA LEU A 52 -8.14 14.56 13.53
C LEU A 52 -8.70 14.16 12.17
N LEU A 53 -9.15 15.13 11.37
CA LEU A 53 -9.60 14.94 9.99
C LEU A 53 -8.48 14.48 9.05
N VAL A 54 -7.25 14.98 9.22
CA VAL A 54 -6.07 14.58 8.44
C VAL A 54 -5.60 13.19 8.86
N SER A 55 -5.68 12.85 10.15
CA SER A 55 -5.38 11.50 10.61
C SER A 55 -6.39 10.48 10.07
N LEU A 56 -7.68 10.81 10.11
CA LEU A 56 -8.76 9.97 9.60
C LEU A 56 -8.69 9.82 8.06
N SER A 57 -8.33 10.89 7.35
CA SER A 57 -8.18 10.85 5.89
C SER A 57 -6.98 10.02 5.43
N LEU A 58 -5.93 9.90 6.26
CA LEU A 58 -4.83 8.97 6.02
C LEU A 58 -5.23 7.53 6.34
N PHE A 59 -6.04 7.31 7.39
CA PHE A 59 -6.46 5.97 7.80
C PHE A 59 -7.27 5.22 6.73
N ILE A 60 -8.19 5.89 6.03
CA ILE A 60 -9.05 5.26 5.02
C ILE A 60 -8.24 4.63 3.85
N PRO A 61 -7.30 5.34 3.20
CA PRO A 61 -6.39 4.76 2.21
C PRO A 61 -5.58 3.56 2.73
N PHE A 62 -5.02 3.65 3.94
CA PHE A 62 -4.23 2.56 4.51
C PHE A 62 -5.07 1.31 4.80
N ALA A 63 -6.28 1.48 5.35
CA ALA A 63 -7.20 0.36 5.57
C ALA A 63 -7.58 -0.31 4.25
N LYS A 64 -7.88 0.48 3.21
CA LYS A 64 -8.17 -0.04 1.86
C LYS A 64 -6.99 -0.80 1.25
N MET A 65 -5.77 -0.32 1.48
CA MET A 65 -4.55 -1.00 1.06
C MET A 65 -4.39 -2.36 1.74
N ILE A 66 -4.65 -2.48 3.05
CA ILE A 66 -4.59 -3.76 3.77
C ILE A 66 -5.58 -4.77 3.18
N VAL A 67 -6.82 -4.36 2.92
CA VAL A 67 -7.83 -5.23 2.28
C VAL A 67 -7.38 -5.69 0.89
N THR A 68 -6.74 -4.80 0.13
CA THR A 68 -6.21 -5.11 -1.21
C THR A 68 -5.05 -6.09 -1.14
N LEU A 69 -4.11 -5.89 -0.21
CA LEU A 69 -2.99 -6.80 0.02
C LEU A 69 -3.47 -8.17 0.48
N TYR A 70 -4.46 -8.25 1.37
CA TYR A 70 -5.10 -9.50 1.76
C TYR A 70 -5.69 -10.22 0.54
N ARG A 71 -6.43 -9.50 -0.31
CA ARG A 71 -7.01 -10.06 -1.55
C ARG A 71 -5.93 -10.62 -2.48
N VAL A 72 -4.84 -9.88 -2.68
CA VAL A 72 -3.72 -10.33 -3.52
C VAL A 72 -3.00 -11.51 -2.88
N ALA A 73 -2.80 -11.52 -1.57
CA ALA A 73 -2.17 -12.62 -0.85
C ALA A 73 -2.98 -13.91 -0.95
N VAL A 74 -4.31 -13.86 -0.80
CA VAL A 74 -5.18 -15.02 -1.01
C VAL A 74 -5.08 -15.52 -2.46
N LEU A 75 -5.09 -14.63 -3.45
CA LEU A 75 -4.91 -15.03 -4.86
C LEU A 75 -3.55 -15.71 -5.10
N GLN A 76 -2.46 -15.12 -4.61
CA GLN A 76 -1.11 -15.63 -4.84
C GLN A 76 -0.83 -16.93 -4.08
N ILE A 77 -1.21 -17.00 -2.79
CA ILE A 77 -0.87 -18.12 -1.91
C ILE A 77 -1.84 -19.29 -2.09
N PHE A 78 -3.15 -19.04 -2.19
CA PHE A 78 -4.16 -20.11 -2.22
C PHE A 78 -4.54 -20.55 -3.62
N PHE A 79 -4.60 -19.64 -4.60
CA PHE A 79 -5.09 -19.97 -5.93
C PHE A 79 -3.94 -20.25 -6.91
N LEU A 80 -3.04 -19.30 -7.12
CA LEU A 80 -1.96 -19.43 -8.11
C LEU A 80 -0.95 -20.52 -7.74
N ASN A 81 -0.57 -20.62 -6.47
CA ASN A 81 0.39 -21.65 -6.02
C ASN A 81 -0.18 -23.08 -6.05
N LYS A 82 -1.51 -23.24 -6.11
CA LYS A 82 -2.19 -24.55 -6.24
C LYS A 82 -2.67 -24.85 -7.67
N GLY A 83 -2.38 -23.97 -8.63
CA GLY A 83 -2.76 -24.16 -10.04
C GLY A 83 -4.20 -23.79 -10.40
N TYR A 84 -4.93 -23.09 -9.51
CA TYR A 84 -6.29 -22.65 -9.78
C TYR A 84 -6.33 -21.43 -10.71
N THR A 85 -7.38 -21.37 -11.52
CA THR A 85 -7.57 -20.32 -12.52
C THR A 85 -8.19 -19.06 -11.90
N HIS A 86 -7.95 -17.90 -12.53
CA HIS A 86 -8.51 -16.61 -12.11
C HIS A 86 -10.05 -16.62 -11.99
N LYS A 87 -10.73 -17.51 -12.73
CA LYS A 87 -12.19 -17.70 -12.67
C LYS A 87 -12.65 -18.32 -11.34
N GLU A 88 -11.88 -19.25 -10.79
CA GLU A 88 -12.21 -19.92 -9.53
C GLU A 88 -12.02 -18.99 -8.33
N PHE A 89 -11.00 -18.11 -8.39
CA PHE A 89 -10.82 -17.04 -7.40
C PHE A 89 -12.01 -16.08 -7.37
N TRP A 90 -12.53 -15.71 -8.55
CA TRP A 90 -13.71 -14.84 -8.64
C TRP A 90 -14.95 -15.49 -8.01
N ILE A 91 -15.18 -16.78 -8.27
CA ILE A 91 -16.28 -17.54 -7.66
C ILE A 91 -16.11 -17.62 -6.14
N TYR A 92 -14.90 -17.88 -5.64
CA TYR A 92 -14.62 -17.89 -4.20
C TYR A 92 -14.89 -16.54 -3.52
N MET A 93 -14.51 -15.44 -4.16
CA MET A 93 -14.72 -14.08 -3.62
C MET A 93 -16.20 -13.64 -3.63
N THR A 94 -17.03 -14.26 -4.46
CA THR A 94 -18.45 -13.86 -4.68
C THR A 94 -19.45 -14.87 -4.12
N THR A 95 -19.01 -16.07 -3.76
CA THR A 95 -19.86 -17.11 -3.16
C THR A 95 -19.94 -16.89 -1.66
N ASN A 96 -21.08 -16.37 -1.19
CA ASN A 96 -21.41 -16.32 0.23
C ASN A 96 -21.69 -17.74 0.75
N GLN A 97 -20.70 -18.42 1.35
CA GLN A 97 -20.99 -19.49 2.32
C GLN A 97 -21.39 -18.91 3.69
N VAL A 98 -22.36 -18.01 3.67
CA VAL A 98 -23.30 -17.79 4.78
C VAL A 98 -24.66 -18.27 4.27
N ASN A 99 -24.75 -19.57 4.08
CA ASN A 99 -25.98 -20.33 4.21
C ASN A 99 -25.61 -21.55 5.05
N ASN A 100 -25.53 -21.33 6.36
CA ASN A 100 -25.79 -22.43 7.29
C ASN A 100 -27.25 -22.83 7.10
N LEU A 101 -27.49 -24.13 6.96
CA LEU A 101 -28.73 -24.82 7.31
C LEU A 101 -30.00 -24.26 6.63
N ASP A 102 -30.35 -24.84 5.48
CA ASP A 102 -31.64 -25.53 5.22
C ASP A 102 -31.68 -26.08 3.79
#